data_AF-A0A8S0G2A5-F1
#
_entry.id   AF-A0A8S0G2A5-F1
#
_cell.length_a   1.000
_cell.length_b   1.000
_cell.length_c   1.000
_cell.angle_alpha   90.00
_cell.angle_beta   90.00
_cell.angle_gamma   90.00
#
_symmetry.space_group_name_H-M   'P 1'
#
loop_
_entity.id
_entity.type
_entity.pdbx_description
1 polymer ?
#
loop_
_entity_poly.entity_id
_entity_poly.type
_entity_poly.pdbx_seq_one_letter_code
_entity_poly.pdbx_strand_id
1 'polypeptide(L)'
;MMLKNKSIKDRLVPIIADEARTFGMEGLFRQIGIYSPNGQQYTPQDREQVAYYKEDEKGQILQEGINELGAGCSWLAAATSYSTNNLPMIPFYIYYSMFGFQRIGDLCWAAGDQQARGFLIGGTSGRTTLNGEGLQHEDGHSHIQSLTIPNCISYDPA
;
A
#
# COMPACT_ATOMS: atom_id res chain seq x y z
N MET A 1 -14.95 -3.36 6.75
CA MET A 1 -15.83 -2.44 7.51
C MET A 1 -15.68 -0.98 7.05
N MET A 2 -14.45 -0.47 6.84
CA MET A 2 -14.20 0.92 6.41
C MET A 2 -14.67 1.25 4.97
N LEU A 3 -14.44 0.37 3.99
CA LEU A 3 -14.87 0.57 2.59
C LEU A 3 -16.39 0.68 2.40
N LYS A 4 -17.18 0.22 3.37
CA LYS A 4 -18.65 0.34 3.36
C LYS A 4 -19.15 1.56 4.14
N ASN A 5 -18.27 2.28 4.84
CA ASN A 5 -18.64 3.44 5.64
C ASN A 5 -18.78 4.68 4.75
N LYS A 6 -20.01 5.17 4.61
CA LYS A 6 -20.35 6.31 3.74
C LYS A 6 -19.59 7.59 4.06
N SER A 7 -19.15 7.81 5.30
CA SER A 7 -18.47 9.06 5.67
C SER A 7 -17.00 9.10 5.25
N ILE A 8 -16.34 7.95 5.08
CA ILE A 8 -14.91 7.87 4.81
C ILE A 8 -14.55 7.11 3.53
N LYS A 9 -15.47 6.33 2.96
CA LYS A 9 -15.17 5.42 1.84
C LYS A 9 -14.45 6.10 0.68
N ASP A 10 -14.84 7.32 0.34
CA ASP A 10 -14.31 8.07 -0.80
C ASP A 10 -12.97 8.75 -0.47
N ARG A 11 -12.50 8.66 0.78
CA ARG A 11 -11.20 9.17 1.24
C ARG A 11 -10.15 8.07 1.38
N LEU A 12 -10.55 6.81 1.40
CA LEU A 12 -9.61 5.69 1.55
C LEU A 12 -8.83 5.51 0.25
N VAL A 13 -7.51 5.37 0.35
CA VAL A 13 -6.65 5.12 -0.81
C VAL A 13 -5.81 3.87 -0.51
N PRO A 14 -6.28 2.67 -0.86
CA PRO A 14 -5.47 1.46 -0.78
C PRO A 14 -4.40 1.50 -1.87
N ILE A 15 -3.15 1.28 -1.48
CA ILE A 15 -1.97 1.34 -2.34
C ILE A 15 -1.18 0.06 -2.12
N ILE A 16 -0.74 -0.56 -3.21
CA ILE A 16 0.02 -1.81 -3.23
C ILE A 16 1.12 -1.69 -4.28
N ALA A 17 2.23 -2.38 -4.03
CA ALA A 17 3.40 -2.41 -4.90
C ALA A 17 3.67 -3.83 -5.38
N ASP A 18 2.68 -4.42 -6.07
CA ASP A 18 2.57 -5.88 -6.30
C ASP A 18 2.01 -6.62 -5.05
N GLU A 19 2.06 -7.95 -5.02
CA GLU A 19 1.76 -8.82 -3.86
C GLU A 19 0.32 -8.90 -3.33
N ALA A 20 -0.64 -8.23 -3.95
CA ALA A 20 -2.01 -8.23 -3.44
C ALA A 20 -2.62 -9.63 -3.20
N ARG A 21 -2.22 -10.62 -4.02
CA ARG A 21 -2.64 -12.02 -3.83
C ARG A 21 -2.09 -12.61 -2.55
N THR A 22 -0.80 -12.39 -2.27
CA THR A 22 -0.14 -12.86 -1.04
C THR A 22 -0.80 -12.28 0.21
N PHE A 23 -1.27 -11.04 0.14
CA PHE A 23 -1.98 -10.39 1.25
C PHE A 23 -3.48 -10.73 1.31
N GLY A 24 -3.98 -11.63 0.45
CA GLY A 24 -5.38 -12.01 0.41
C GLY A 24 -6.32 -10.87 -0.02
N MET A 25 -5.81 -9.90 -0.78
CA MET A 25 -6.54 -8.71 -1.22
C MET A 25 -7.34 -8.91 -2.51
N GLU A 26 -7.34 -10.12 -3.07
CA GLU A 26 -8.04 -10.44 -4.34
C GLU A 26 -9.52 -10.02 -4.32
N GLY A 27 -10.18 -10.20 -3.17
CA GLY A 27 -11.58 -9.79 -2.99
C GLY A 27 -11.82 -8.27 -3.06
N LEU A 28 -10.79 -7.45 -2.84
CA LEU A 28 -10.88 -5.99 -2.91
C LEU A 28 -10.90 -5.50 -4.36
N PHE A 29 -10.11 -6.11 -5.27
CA PHE A 29 -10.07 -5.73 -6.67
C PHE A 29 -11.45 -5.79 -7.33
N ARG A 30 -12.22 -6.83 -7.00
CA ARG A 30 -13.59 -6.96 -7.50
C ARG A 30 -14.55 -5.91 -6.93
N GLN A 31 -14.35 -5.49 -5.68
CA GLN A 31 -15.27 -4.58 -4.99
C GLN A 31 -15.06 -3.13 -5.38
N ILE A 32 -13.80 -2.70 -5.46
CA ILE A 32 -13.45 -1.28 -5.61
C ILE A 32 -12.54 -0.97 -6.80
N GLY A 33 -12.10 -2.00 -7.54
CA GLY A 33 -11.31 -1.82 -8.77
C GLY A 33 -9.91 -1.27 -8.55
N ILE A 34 -9.04 -1.54 -9.53
CA ILE A 34 -7.75 -0.88 -9.68
C ILE A 34 -7.98 0.39 -10.49
N TYR A 35 -7.53 1.53 -9.99
CA TYR A 35 -7.62 2.79 -10.71
C TYR A 35 -6.71 2.75 -11.94
N SER A 36 -7.28 2.99 -13.12
CA SER A 36 -6.54 3.19 -14.36
C SER A 36 -7.21 4.32 -15.15
N PRO A 37 -6.51 5.42 -15.47
CA PRO A 37 -7.11 6.56 -16.17
C PRO A 37 -7.57 6.20 -17.59
N ASN A 38 -7.04 5.12 -18.16
CA ASN A 38 -7.41 4.61 -19.47
C ASN A 38 -8.40 3.43 -19.40
N GLY A 39 -8.83 3.04 -18.19
CA GLY A 39 -9.58 1.82 -17.95
C GLY A 39 -8.83 0.55 -18.39
N GLN A 40 -9.57 -0.56 -18.47
CA GLN A 40 -9.03 -1.87 -18.86
C GLN A 40 -8.81 -1.96 -20.38
N GLN A 41 -7.56 -1.90 -20.83
CA GLN A 41 -7.18 -1.94 -22.26
C GLN A 41 -6.75 -3.34 -22.76
N TYR A 42 -6.71 -4.34 -21.88
CA TYR A 42 -6.29 -5.71 -22.19
C TYR A 42 -7.21 -6.74 -21.53
N THR A 43 -7.18 -7.98 -22.00
CA THR A 43 -7.89 -9.07 -21.33
C THR A 43 -7.01 -9.61 -20.18
N PRO A 44 -7.47 -9.55 -18.92
CA PRO A 44 -6.70 -10.10 -17.80
C PRO A 44 -6.43 -11.59 -17.99
N GLN A 45 -5.22 -12.04 -17.69
CA GLN A 45 -4.85 -13.46 -17.77
C GLN A 45 -5.73 -14.32 -16.84
N ASP A 46 -6.15 -13.75 -15.72
CA ASP A 46 -6.93 -14.38 -14.68
C ASP A 46 -8.43 -14.12 -14.82
N ARG A 47 -8.93 -13.66 -15.97
CA ARG A 47 -10.34 -13.31 -16.20
C ARG A 47 -11.33 -14.41 -15.79
N GLU A 48 -10.92 -15.67 -15.90
CA GLU A 48 -11.75 -16.83 -15.52
C GLU A 48 -11.81 -17.07 -14.01
N GLN A 49 -10.95 -16.41 -13.22
CA GLN A 49 -10.95 -16.48 -11.77
C GLN A 49 -12.05 -15.57 -11.18
N VAL A 50 -12.60 -15.99 -10.03
CA VAL A 50 -13.68 -15.26 -9.34
C VAL A 50 -13.27 -13.85 -8.89
N ALA A 51 -11.97 -13.66 -8.66
CA ALA A 51 -11.35 -12.43 -8.20
C ALA A 51 -10.24 -11.97 -9.17
N TYR A 52 -10.61 -11.83 -10.44
CA TYR A 52 -9.71 -11.36 -11.49
C TYR A 52 -9.33 -9.88 -11.34
N TYR A 53 -8.18 -9.50 -11.91
CA TYR A 53 -7.74 -8.11 -11.96
C TYR A 53 -8.69 -7.26 -12.80
N LYS A 54 -9.26 -6.22 -12.18
CA LYS A 54 -10.20 -5.31 -12.85
C LYS A 54 -9.71 -3.87 -12.73
N GLU A 55 -9.21 -3.34 -13.84
CA GLU A 55 -8.93 -1.91 -13.99
C GLU A 55 -10.23 -1.15 -14.33
N ASP A 56 -10.37 0.03 -13.73
CA ASP A 56 -11.55 0.88 -13.84
C ASP A 56 -11.13 2.35 -13.69
N GLU A 57 -11.70 3.24 -14.52
CA GLU A 57 -11.49 4.69 -14.40
C GLU A 57 -12.00 5.24 -13.05
N LYS A 58 -12.91 4.52 -12.41
CA LYS A 58 -13.43 4.81 -11.07
C LYS A 58 -12.87 3.86 -10.01
N GLY A 59 -11.82 3.12 -10.34
CA GLY A 59 -11.11 2.27 -9.39
C GLY A 59 -10.57 3.07 -8.22
N GLN A 60 -10.41 2.41 -7.08
CA GLN A 60 -9.97 3.05 -5.84
C GLN A 60 -8.59 2.56 -5.39
N ILE A 61 -8.16 1.38 -5.84
CA ILE A 61 -6.85 0.82 -5.50
C ILE A 61 -5.80 1.37 -6.46
N LEU A 62 -4.70 1.89 -5.92
CA LEU A 62 -3.50 2.18 -6.69
C LEU A 62 -2.61 0.94 -6.68
N GLN A 63 -2.42 0.34 -7.85
CA GLN A 63 -1.50 -0.78 -8.04
C GLN A 63 -0.33 -0.32 -8.89
N GLU A 64 0.84 -0.20 -8.26
CA GLU A 64 2.03 0.43 -8.87
C GLU A 64 2.97 -0.60 -9.51
N GLY A 65 2.61 -1.88 -9.46
CA GLY A 65 3.48 -3.00 -9.84
C GLY A 65 4.67 -3.11 -8.88
N ILE A 66 5.76 -3.77 -9.31
CA ILE A 66 6.99 -3.95 -8.53
C ILE A 66 7.77 -2.61 -8.49
N ASN A 67 7.20 -1.64 -7.79
CA ASN A 67 7.70 -0.27 -7.70
C ASN A 67 7.33 0.34 -6.35
N GLU A 68 8.05 -0.03 -5.31
CA GLU A 68 7.80 0.45 -3.95
C GLU A 68 8.01 1.96 -3.84
N LEU A 69 8.95 2.53 -4.59
CA LEU A 69 9.16 3.98 -4.66
C LEU A 69 7.95 4.69 -5.27
N GLY A 70 7.37 4.14 -6.33
CA GLY A 70 6.13 4.65 -6.94
C GLY A 70 4.98 4.62 -5.94
N ALA A 71 4.78 3.48 -5.28
CA ALA A 71 3.76 3.34 -4.24
C ALA A 71 3.98 4.25 -3.03
N GLY A 72 5.23 4.43 -2.61
CA GLY A 72 5.62 5.39 -1.58
C GLY A 72 5.30 6.83 -1.98
N CYS A 73 5.56 7.21 -3.23
CA CYS A 73 5.20 8.53 -3.76
C CYS A 73 3.68 8.73 -3.81
N SER A 74 2.92 7.75 -4.31
CA SER A 74 1.46 7.76 -4.32
C SER A 74 0.88 7.88 -2.92
N TRP A 75 1.46 7.17 -1.95
CA TRP A 75 1.10 7.28 -0.54
C TRP A 75 1.38 8.68 0.01
N LEU A 76 2.57 9.23 -0.23
CA LEU A 76 2.95 10.56 0.26
C LEU A 76 2.05 11.66 -0.32
N ALA A 77 1.74 11.58 -1.61
CA ALA A 77 0.84 12.51 -2.28
C ALA A 77 -0.57 12.48 -1.65
N ALA A 78 -1.12 11.30 -1.39
CA ALA A 78 -2.39 11.16 -0.70
C ALA A 78 -2.31 11.62 0.76
N ALA A 79 -1.23 11.28 1.47
CA ALA A 79 -1.03 11.54 2.89
C ALA A 79 -0.88 13.03 3.22
N THR A 80 -0.44 13.83 2.24
CA THR A 80 -0.28 15.29 2.34
C THR A 80 -1.37 16.07 1.63
N SER A 81 -2.33 15.39 0.99
CA SER A 81 -3.43 16.00 0.22
C SER A 81 -4.32 16.95 1.05
N TYR A 82 -4.31 16.81 2.38
CA TYR A 82 -4.98 17.78 3.26
C TYR A 82 -4.38 19.19 3.14
N SER A 83 -3.08 19.30 2.85
CA SER A 83 -2.36 20.58 2.72
C SER A 83 -2.24 21.02 1.27
N THR A 84 -1.97 20.08 0.35
CA THR A 84 -1.69 20.42 -1.05
C THR A 84 -2.95 20.59 -1.90
N ASN A 85 -4.04 19.89 -1.57
CA ASN A 85 -5.29 19.91 -2.33
C ASN A 85 -6.51 20.35 -1.51
N ASN A 86 -6.33 20.68 -0.23
CA ASN A 86 -7.44 20.89 0.72
C ASN A 86 -8.45 19.72 0.75
N LEU A 87 -7.95 18.50 0.53
CA LEU A 87 -8.74 17.29 0.44
C LEU A 87 -8.07 16.19 1.27
N PRO A 88 -8.39 16.07 2.58
CA PRO A 88 -7.81 15.03 3.42
C PRO A 88 -8.14 13.64 2.90
N MET A 89 -7.11 12.83 2.63
CA MET A 89 -7.23 11.43 2.25
C MET A 89 -6.69 10.53 3.37
N ILE A 90 -6.99 9.24 3.28
CA ILE A 90 -6.60 8.22 4.26
C ILE A 90 -5.90 7.09 3.48
N PRO A 91 -4.62 7.25 3.16
CA PRO A 91 -3.89 6.25 2.39
C PRO A 91 -3.42 5.08 3.25
N PHE A 92 -3.48 3.90 2.67
CA PHE A 92 -2.99 2.64 3.22
C PHE A 92 -2.02 2.04 2.21
N TYR A 93 -0.72 2.16 2.48
CA TYR A 93 0.28 1.49 1.66
C TYR A 93 0.63 0.14 2.27
N ILE A 94 0.37 -0.93 1.52
CA ILE A 94 0.54 -2.31 1.92
C ILE A 94 1.64 -2.92 1.06
N TYR A 95 2.66 -3.50 1.70
CA TYR A 95 3.88 -3.96 1.04
C TYR A 95 4.50 -5.12 1.82
N TYR A 96 5.39 -5.91 1.19
CA TYR A 96 6.22 -6.85 1.95
C TYR A 96 7.14 -6.08 2.87
N SER A 97 7.02 -6.32 4.17
CA SER A 97 7.80 -5.62 5.21
C SER A 97 9.29 -5.49 4.88
N MET A 98 9.91 -6.57 4.36
CA MET A 98 11.32 -6.61 3.96
C MET A 98 11.68 -5.58 2.87
N PHE A 99 10.74 -5.24 1.97
CA PHE A 99 10.97 -4.27 0.90
C PHE A 99 10.58 -2.84 1.28
N GLY A 100 9.89 -2.63 2.40
CA GLY A 100 9.39 -1.33 2.84
C GLY A 100 10.49 -0.31 3.10
N PHE A 101 10.88 -0.15 4.35
CA PHE A 101 11.88 0.85 4.75
C PHE A 101 13.23 0.64 4.03
N GLN A 102 13.55 -0.58 3.60
CA GLN A 102 14.75 -0.85 2.80
C GLN A 102 14.73 -0.16 1.42
N ARG A 103 13.57 -0.05 0.75
CA ARG A 103 13.48 0.60 -0.58
C ARG A 103 12.95 2.03 -0.51
N ILE A 104 12.16 2.36 0.50
CA ILE A 104 11.47 3.67 0.60
C ILE A 104 11.85 4.49 1.85
N GLY A 105 12.89 4.10 2.59
CA GLY A 105 13.27 4.77 3.85
C GLY A 105 13.50 6.28 3.72
N ASP A 106 14.13 6.73 2.64
CA ASP A 106 14.33 8.17 2.36
C ASP A 106 13.00 8.91 2.17
N LEU A 107 12.05 8.31 1.44
CA LEU A 107 10.70 8.85 1.30
C LEU A 107 9.96 8.90 2.65
N CYS A 108 10.18 7.91 3.53
CA CYS A 108 9.60 7.93 4.87
C CYS A 108 10.15 9.07 5.74
N TRP A 109 11.44 9.41 5.62
CA TRP A 109 12.01 10.60 6.26
C TRP A 109 11.38 11.88 5.72
N ALA A 110 11.33 12.03 4.40
CA ALA A 110 10.70 13.19 3.77
C ALA A 110 9.21 13.32 4.14
N ALA A 111 8.50 12.20 4.28
CA ALA A 111 7.13 12.15 4.76
C ALA A 111 6.99 12.64 6.20
N GLY A 112 7.99 12.31 7.04
CA GLY A 112 8.09 12.79 8.41
C GLY A 112 8.12 14.31 8.46
N ASP A 113 9.02 14.92 7.71
CA ASP A 113 9.18 16.39 7.60
C ASP A 113 7.93 17.08 7.03
N GLN A 114 7.25 16.43 6.08
CA GLN A 114 6.02 16.92 5.46
C GLN A 114 4.76 16.72 6.31
N GLN A 115 4.89 16.12 7.50
CA GLN A 115 3.77 15.80 8.40
C GLN A 115 2.69 14.93 7.72
N ALA A 116 3.13 13.99 6.87
CA ALA A 116 2.25 13.06 6.17
C ALA A 116 1.36 12.28 7.15
N ARG A 117 0.10 12.04 6.76
CA ARG A 117 -0.88 11.30 7.55
C ARG A 117 -1.40 10.09 6.78
N GLY A 118 -1.12 8.90 7.27
CA GLY A 118 -1.53 7.66 6.62
C GLY A 118 -1.02 6.43 7.35
N PHE A 119 -1.26 5.27 6.75
CA PHE A 119 -0.85 3.98 7.29
C PHE A 119 0.13 3.29 6.35
N LEU A 120 1.19 2.76 6.93
CA LEU A 120 2.14 1.84 6.29
C LEU A 120 1.89 0.46 6.90
N ILE A 121 1.69 -0.57 6.07
CA ILE A 121 1.33 -1.91 6.49
C ILE A 121 2.33 -2.89 5.88
N GLY A 122 3.30 -3.30 6.70
CA GLY A 122 4.26 -4.35 6.34
C GLY A 122 3.64 -5.73 6.51
N GLY A 123 3.31 -6.39 5.40
CA GLY A 123 2.91 -7.79 5.36
C GLY A 123 4.10 -8.74 5.55
N THR A 124 3.79 -9.99 5.93
CA THR A 124 4.75 -11.09 6.07
C THR A 124 5.99 -10.76 6.91
N SER A 125 5.86 -9.89 7.92
CA SER A 125 6.97 -9.47 8.78
C SER A 125 7.51 -10.62 9.61
N GLY A 126 8.80 -10.51 9.94
CA GLY A 126 9.55 -11.52 10.66
C GLY A 126 10.16 -12.59 9.73
N ARG A 127 10.69 -13.63 10.38
CA ARG A 127 11.46 -14.72 9.77
C ARG A 127 10.72 -16.05 9.87
N THR A 128 9.45 -16.03 9.51
CA THR A 128 8.56 -17.19 9.69
C THR A 128 7.77 -17.49 8.42
N THR A 129 7.23 -16.45 7.78
CA THR A 129 6.32 -16.61 6.63
C THR A 129 7.07 -16.98 5.35
N LEU A 130 8.27 -16.42 5.13
CA LEU A 130 9.00 -16.50 3.86
C LEU A 130 10.40 -17.15 3.97
N ASN A 131 10.65 -17.98 4.98
CA ASN A 131 11.97 -18.62 5.17
C ASN A 131 12.45 -19.45 3.96
N GLY A 132 11.51 -19.99 3.17
CA GLY A 132 11.84 -20.72 1.93
C GLY A 132 12.41 -19.83 0.81
N GLU A 133 12.13 -18.53 0.85
CA GLU A 133 12.60 -17.52 -0.12
C GLU A 133 13.97 -16.92 0.28
N GLY A 134 14.51 -17.33 1.43
CA GLY A 134 15.83 -16.96 1.93
C GLY A 134 15.91 -15.57 2.59
N LEU A 135 17.13 -15.23 3.03
CA LEU A 135 17.39 -14.06 3.89
C LEU A 135 17.00 -12.70 3.29
N GLN A 136 16.88 -12.60 1.97
CA GLN A 136 16.48 -11.36 1.29
C GLN A 136 14.96 -11.11 1.34
N HIS A 137 14.18 -12.05 1.89
CA HIS A 137 12.73 -11.97 2.09
C HIS A 137 12.34 -12.03 3.59
N GLU A 138 13.33 -12.01 4.48
CA GLU A 138 13.16 -12.14 5.92
C GLU A 138 13.33 -10.79 6.63
N ASP A 139 12.21 -10.15 6.95
CA ASP A 139 12.23 -8.91 7.74
C ASP A 139 12.61 -9.19 9.20
N GLY A 140 13.33 -8.24 9.78
CA GLY A 140 13.62 -8.17 11.21
C GLY A 140 14.16 -6.81 11.64
N HIS A 141 14.06 -5.81 10.75
CA HIS A 141 14.68 -4.52 10.94
C HIS A 141 13.72 -3.35 10.70
N SER A 142 12.51 -3.61 10.18
CA SER A 142 11.50 -2.57 9.92
C SER A 142 11.21 -1.70 11.13
N HIS A 143 11.00 -2.29 12.32
CA HIS A 143 10.75 -1.54 13.55
C HIS A 143 11.97 -0.71 14.00
N ILE A 144 13.20 -1.18 13.76
CA ILE A 144 14.40 -0.41 14.10
C ILE A 144 14.55 0.77 13.14
N GLN A 145 14.29 0.55 11.85
CA GLN A 145 14.36 1.59 10.83
C GLN A 145 13.29 2.67 11.05
N SER A 146 12.06 2.28 11.38
CA SER A 146 10.98 3.23 11.66
C SER A 146 11.23 4.09 12.89
N LEU A 147 11.94 3.59 13.90
CA LEU A 147 12.34 4.37 15.09
C LEU A 147 13.25 5.55 14.76
N THR A 148 13.89 5.57 13.58
CA THR A 148 14.68 6.72 13.13
C THR A 148 13.82 7.89 12.65
N ILE A 149 12.50 7.71 12.57
CA ILE A 149 11.53 8.69 12.05
C ILE A 149 10.66 9.17 13.22
N PRO A 150 10.86 10.39 13.74
CA PRO A 150 10.29 10.81 15.02
C PRO A 150 8.76 10.74 15.12
N ASN A 151 8.05 10.93 14.01
CA ASN A 151 6.58 10.88 13.95
C ASN A 151 6.02 9.55 13.42
N CYS A 152 6.87 8.56 13.16
CA CYS A 152 6.42 7.22 12.77
C CYS A 152 6.11 6.37 14.00
N ILE A 153 4.83 6.22 14.31
CA ILE A 153 4.39 5.35 15.40
C ILE A 153 4.31 3.93 14.86
N SER A 154 5.13 3.04 15.44
CA SER A 154 5.22 1.64 15.02
C SER A 154 4.45 0.73 15.96
N TYR A 155 3.80 -0.28 15.40
CA TYR A 155 2.99 -1.25 16.15
C TYR A 155 3.13 -2.65 15.52
N ASP A 156 3.31 -3.66 16.37
CA ASP A 156 3.25 -5.08 16.00
C ASP A 156 1.97 -5.67 16.65
N PRO A 157 1.03 -6.25 15.88
CA PRO A 157 -0.20 -6.81 16.41
C PRO A 157 -0.07 -8.13 17.17
N ALA A 158 1.11 -8.78 17.18
CA ALA A 158 1.35 -10.06 17.85
C ALA A 158 1.41 -9.99 19.38
#